data_AF-A0A7C4MCW4-F1
#
_entry.id   AF-A0A7C4MCW4-F1
#
_cell.length_a   1.000
_cell.length_b   1.000
_cell.length_c   1.000
_cell.angle_alpha   90.00
_cell.angle_beta   90.00
_cell.angle_gamma   90.00
#
_symmetry.space_group_name_H-M   'P 1'
#
loop_
_entity.id
_entity.type
_entity.pdbx_description
1 polymer ?
#
loop_
_entity_poly.entity_id
_entity_poly.type
_entity_poly.pdbx_seq_one_letter_code
_entity_poly.pdbx_strand_id
1 'polypeptide(L)' 'MADVRVESLTKRFGKVVAVDHVSFEVKDGEFVCLLGPSG' A
#
# COMPACT_ATOMS: atom_id res chain seq x y z
N MET A 1 -1.28 16.72 11.98
CA MET A 1 -2.36 15.71 11.82
C MET A 1 -2.42 15.39 10.35
N ALA A 2 -2.34 14.12 9.97
CA ALA A 2 -2.31 13.71 8.56
C ALA A 2 -2.95 12.33 8.37
N ASP A 3 -3.88 12.25 7.43
CA ASP A 3 -4.38 11.00 6.88
C ASP A 3 -3.49 10.54 5.73
N VAL A 4 -3.32 9.22 5.58
CA VAL A 4 -2.59 8.62 4.45
C VAL A 4 -3.58 7.88 3.57
N ARG A 5 -3.62 8.22 2.29
CA ARG A 5 -4.50 7.59 1.32
C ARG A 5 -3.72 7.07 0.12
N VAL A 6 -3.97 5.82 -0.23
CA VAL A 6 -3.39 5.14 -1.39
C VAL A 6 -4.54 4.73 -2.31
N GLU A 7 -4.47 5.16 -3.56
CA GLU A 7 -5.51 4.88 -4.56
C GLU A 7 -4.89 4.16 -5.76
N SER A 8 -5.37 2.94 -6.01
CA SER A 8 -5.03 2.11 -7.18
C SER A 8 -3.53 2.03 -7.47
N LEU A 9 -2.71 1.96 -6.42
CA LEU A 9 -1.27 1.96 -6.52
C LEU A 9 -0.80 0.70 -7.23
N THR A 10 -0.04 0.91 -8.31
CA THR A 10 0.65 -0.17 -9.02
C THR A 10 2.14 0.13 -9.06
N LYS A 11 2.96 -0.82 -8.63
CA LYS A 11 4.42 -0.74 -8.70
C LYS A 11 4.97 -1.90 -9.53
N ARG A 12 5.77 -1.55 -10.53
CA ARG A 12 6.42 -2.51 -11.44
C ARG A 12 7.94 -2.37 -11.44
N PHE A 13 8.61 -3.50 -11.55
CA PHE A 13 10.05 -3.61 -11.79
C PHE A 13 10.26 -4.41 -13.08
N GLY A 14 10.43 -3.71 -14.20
CA GLY A 14 10.40 -4.34 -15.52
C GLY A 14 9.07 -5.06 -15.76
N LYS A 15 9.12 -6.38 -15.96
CA LYS A 15 7.93 -7.22 -16.18
C LYS A 15 7.23 -7.66 -14.89
N VAL A 16 7.86 -7.49 -13.73
CA VAL A 16 7.30 -7.92 -12.44
C VAL A 16 6.37 -6.85 -11.89
N VAL A 17 5.17 -7.25 -11.47
CA VAL A 17 4.22 -6.40 -10.74
C VAL A 17 4.38 -6.70 -9.25
N ALA A 18 5.03 -5.79 -8.53
CA ALA A 18 5.28 -5.94 -7.09
C ALA A 18 4.10 -5.47 -6.24
N VAL A 19 3.36 -4.46 -6.73
CA VAL A 19 2.11 -4.00 -6.11
C VAL A 19 1.12 -3.83 -7.25
N ASP A 20 -0.08 -4.40 -7.13
CA ASP A 20 -1.08 -4.42 -8.19
C ASP A 20 -2.40 -3.81 -7.73
N HIS A 21 -2.73 -2.62 -8.23
CA HIS A 21 -3.99 -1.90 -7.99
C HIS A 21 -4.44 -1.84 -6.51
N VAL A 22 -3.51 -1.61 -5.59
CA VAL A 22 -3.81 -1.58 -4.15
C VAL A 22 -4.38 -0.21 -3.75
N SER A 23 -5.51 -0.23 -3.02
CA SER A 23 -6.12 0.95 -2.42
C SER A 23 -6.35 0.74 -0.93
N PHE A 24 -5.96 1.71 -0.10
CA PHE A 24 -6.27 1.73 1.33
C PHE A 24 -6.16 3.14 1.90
N GLU A 25 -6.67 3.32 3.11
CA GLU A 25 -6.62 4.56 3.88
C GLU A 25 -6.14 4.23 5.30
N VAL A 26 -5.28 5.10 5.85
CA VAL A 26 -4.84 5.07 7.24
C VAL A 26 -5.22 6.40 7.84
N LYS A 27 -6.08 6.37 8.84
CA LYS A 27 -6.60 7.57 9.51
C LYS A 27 -5.54 8.13 10.46
N ASP A 28 -5.60 9.43 10.72
CA ASP A 28 -4.73 10.02 11.74
C ASP A 28 -4.89 9.32 13.10
N GLY A 29 -3.75 8.98 13.72
CA GLY A 29 -3.68 8.26 14.98
C GLY A 29 -3.92 6.74 14.87
N GLU A 30 -4.20 6.20 13.68
CA GLU A 30 -4.38 4.77 13.47
C GLU A 30 -3.04 4.02 13.48
N PHE A 31 -2.99 2.92 14.24
CA PHE A 31 -1.85 2.00 14.23
C PHE A 31 -2.12 0.86 13.24
N VAL A 32 -1.35 0.80 12.16
CA VAL A 32 -1.52 -0.16 11.07
C VAL A 32 -0.26 -1.00 10.85
N CYS A 33 -0.44 -2.27 10.47
CA CYS A 33 0.65 -3.16 10.06
C CYS A 33 0.38 -3.72 8.66
N LEU A 34 1.41 -3.76 7.81
CA LEU A 34 1.39 -4.51 6.57
C LEU A 34 2.06 -5.86 6.80
N LEU A 35 1.34 -6.95 6.55
CA LEU A 35 1.80 -8.32 6.80
C LEU A 35 1.62 -9.17 5.54
N GLY A 36 2.61 -9.99 5.25
CA GLY A 36 2.60 -10.95 4.15
C GLY A 36 3.81 -11.89 4.22
N PRO A 37 3.84 -12.93 3.36
CA PRO A 37 5.04 -13.74 3.18
C PRO A 37 6.21 -12.91 2.62
N SER A 38 7.40 -13.52 2.50
CA SER A 38 8.52 -12.85 1.82
C SER A 38 8.26 -12.75 0.32
N GLY A 39 8.37 -11.52 -0.20
CA GLY A 39 8.04 -11.18 -1.60
C GLY A 39 6.63 -10.65 -1.74
#